data_AF-A0A4Y2K4I5-F1
#
_entry.id   AF-A0A4Y2K4I5-F1
#
_cell.length_a   1.000
_cell.length_b   1.000
_cell.length_c   1.000
_cell.angle_alpha   90.00
_cell.angle_beta   90.00
_cell.angle_gamma   90.00
#
_symmetry.space_group_name_H-M   'P 1'
#
loop_
_entity.id
_entity.type
_entity.pdbx_description
1 polymer ?
#
loop_
_entity_poly.entity_id
_entity_poly.type
_entity_poly.pdbx_seq_one_letter_code
_entity_poly.pdbx_strand_id
1 'polypeptide(L)'
;MLTLHYFSKILTNPNHPYFNYKKSRFLQRLQDARPSVVPSFFTRAAGFLHDFNLDTAQLLPNPVILLTPWIPYGLKFLNPFENYDKTNTASDIYLQLFTHQRELYHHFIPVFTDGSKSTTQTSFACVFINSTLSFQLHPSCSIFTTEIRAILHSLSEISNYLADNYIIYSDSLSVLQALSSLHRHSHPLAFSILNLHDRLVCKGFSILLFLVPSHVGISGNEIADIASKNASALLDNSAPLNDFKHYINLALHSRWENQWYSQSMNKLLSIKPVVETWPTLTNRKADTIITRLRVVTLDTPIVIC
;
A
#
# COMPACT_ATOMS: atom_id res chain seq x y z
N MET A 1 15.47 -11.27 -1.87
CA MET A 1 14.73 -10.49 -0.85
C MET A 1 15.56 -9.35 -0.25
N LEU A 2 16.63 -9.61 0.51
CA LEU A 2 17.43 -8.58 1.21
C LEU A 2 17.98 -7.47 0.29
N THR A 3 18.53 -7.84 -0.87
CA THR A 3 19.06 -6.89 -1.88
C THR A 3 18.01 -5.88 -2.32
N LEU A 4 16.83 -6.35 -2.72
CA LEU A 4 15.73 -5.49 -3.19
C LEU A 4 15.20 -4.62 -2.05
N HIS A 5 14.98 -5.18 -0.86
CA HIS A 5 14.52 -4.40 0.30
C HIS A 5 15.49 -3.27 0.67
N TYR A 6 16.80 -3.57 0.68
CA TYR A 6 17.82 -2.57 0.98
C TYR A 6 17.92 -1.54 -0.13
N PHE A 7 17.89 -1.96 -1.39
CA PHE A 7 17.90 -1.07 -2.54
C PHE A 7 16.69 -0.11 -2.52
N SER A 8 15.47 -0.61 -2.31
CA SER A 8 14.27 0.21 -2.17
C SER A 8 14.37 1.20 -1.00
N LYS A 9 14.96 0.80 0.13
CA LYS A 9 15.20 1.71 1.27
C LYS A 9 16.18 2.83 0.93
N ILE A 10 17.22 2.55 0.12
CA ILE A 10 18.10 3.59 -0.39
C ILE A 10 17.29 4.55 -1.24
N LEU A 11 16.48 4.05 -2.17
CA LEU A 11 15.71 4.87 -3.09
C LEU A 11 14.68 5.79 -2.42
N THR A 12 14.16 5.44 -1.25
CA THR A 12 13.16 6.27 -0.55
C THR A 12 13.76 7.29 0.41
N ASN A 13 15.08 7.25 0.65
CA ASN A 13 15.75 8.16 1.58
C ASN A 13 16.82 9.00 0.85
N PRO A 14 16.50 10.24 0.44
CA PRO A 14 17.45 11.14 -0.20
C PRO A 14 18.71 11.42 0.62
N ASN A 15 18.62 11.36 1.95
CA ASN A 15 19.75 11.60 2.86
C ASN A 15 20.63 10.36 3.08
N HIS A 16 20.31 9.23 2.43
CA HIS A 16 21.11 8.03 2.57
C HIS A 16 22.49 8.23 1.91
N PRO A 17 23.62 7.84 2.55
CA PRO A 17 24.97 8.04 1.98
C PRO A 17 25.15 7.49 0.56
N TYR A 18 24.44 6.40 0.27
CA TYR A 18 24.48 5.73 -1.03
C TYR A 18 23.39 6.15 -2.03
N PHE A 19 22.54 7.15 -1.70
CA PHE A 19 21.43 7.58 -2.57
C PHE A 19 21.90 8.01 -3.97
N ASN A 20 23.00 8.76 -4.03
CA ASN A 20 23.56 9.28 -5.28
C ASN A 20 24.40 8.25 -6.06
N TYR A 21 24.78 7.14 -5.42
CA TYR A 21 25.64 6.13 -6.05
C TYR A 21 24.95 5.33 -7.14
N LYS A 22 23.61 5.29 -7.16
CA LYS A 22 22.80 4.64 -8.23
C LYS A 22 23.09 5.18 -9.63
N LYS A 23 23.53 6.45 -9.74
CA LYS A 23 23.86 7.15 -11.00
C LYS A 23 25.35 7.48 -11.09
N SER A 24 26.20 6.83 -10.29
CA SER A 24 27.63 7.12 -10.28
C SER A 24 28.28 6.69 -11.60
N ARG A 25 28.60 7.68 -12.43
CA ARG A 25 29.37 7.47 -13.67
C ARG A 25 30.74 6.82 -13.41
N PHE A 26 31.32 7.09 -12.24
CA PHE A 26 32.59 6.49 -11.83
C PHE A 26 32.46 4.96 -11.66
N LEU A 27 31.42 4.50 -10.95
CA LEU A 27 31.18 3.07 -10.77
C LEU A 27 30.84 2.37 -12.09
N GLN A 28 30.06 3.02 -12.97
CA GLN A 28 29.77 2.48 -14.30
C GLN A 28 31.06 2.31 -15.12
N ARG A 29 31.88 3.35 -15.22
CA ARG A 29 33.17 3.29 -15.95
C ARG A 29 34.10 2.20 -15.43
N LEU A 30 34.18 2.02 -14.12
CA LEU A 30 34.99 0.95 -13.52
C LEU A 30 34.47 -0.45 -13.88
N GLN A 31 33.15 -0.62 -13.89
CA GLN A 31 32.50 -1.87 -14.26
C GLN A 31 32.71 -2.18 -15.76
N ASP A 32 32.54 -1.18 -16.63
CA ASP A 32 32.70 -1.33 -18.07
C ASP A 32 34.15 -1.67 -18.45
N ALA A 33 35.13 -1.11 -17.73
CA ALA A 33 36.55 -1.41 -17.92
C ALA A 33 36.95 -2.81 -17.45
N ARG A 34 36.13 -3.48 -16.62
CA ARG A 34 36.42 -4.79 -16.03
C ARG A 34 35.17 -5.68 -16.02
N PRO A 35 34.70 -6.15 -17.19
CA PRO A 35 33.43 -6.90 -17.30
C PRO A 35 33.45 -8.26 -16.60
N SER A 36 34.63 -8.82 -16.31
CA SER A 36 34.81 -10.07 -15.57
C SER A 36 34.61 -9.93 -14.05
N VAL A 37 34.55 -8.71 -13.51
CA VAL A 37 34.34 -8.45 -12.08
C VAL A 37 32.85 -8.50 -11.75
N VAL A 38 32.51 -9.10 -10.60
CA VAL A 38 31.14 -9.19 -10.09
C VAL A 38 30.43 -7.83 -10.19
N PRO A 39 29.24 -7.75 -10.82
CA PRO A 39 28.55 -6.49 -11.01
C PRO A 39 28.27 -5.78 -9.69
N SER A 40 28.32 -4.44 -9.74
CA SER A 40 28.03 -3.59 -8.58
C SER A 40 26.69 -3.93 -7.93
N PHE A 41 26.54 -3.62 -6.63
CA PHE A 41 25.28 -3.82 -5.91
C PHE A 41 24.08 -3.20 -6.65
N PHE A 42 24.25 -1.98 -7.17
CA PHE A 42 23.20 -1.25 -7.91
C PHE A 42 22.83 -1.94 -9.22
N THR A 43 23.83 -2.43 -9.97
CA THR A 43 23.62 -3.15 -11.22
C THR A 43 22.87 -4.46 -10.96
N ARG A 44 23.26 -5.22 -9.94
CA ARG A 44 22.56 -6.47 -9.56
C ARG A 44 21.14 -6.21 -9.08
N ALA A 45 20.93 -5.17 -8.27
CA ALA A 45 19.61 -4.80 -7.80
C ALA A 45 18.68 -4.38 -8.95
N ALA A 46 19.19 -3.62 -9.93
CA ALA A 46 18.46 -3.26 -11.14
C ALA A 46 18.14 -4.50 -11.99
N GLY A 47 19.09 -5.42 -12.17
CA GLY A 47 18.85 -6.70 -12.85
C GLY A 47 17.71 -7.49 -12.21
N PHE A 48 17.70 -7.59 -10.88
CA PHE A 48 16.58 -8.23 -10.19
C PHE A 48 15.25 -7.51 -10.41
N LEU A 49 15.20 -6.17 -10.36
CA LEU A 49 13.96 -5.44 -10.61
C LEU A 49 13.40 -5.73 -12.01
N HIS A 50 14.28 -5.74 -13.00
CA HIS A 50 13.93 -6.09 -14.37
C HIS A 50 13.41 -7.52 -14.45
N ASP A 51 14.12 -8.48 -13.83
CA ASP A 51 13.67 -9.86 -13.79
C ASP A 51 12.27 -9.98 -13.18
N PHE A 52 11.90 -9.17 -12.18
CA PHE A 52 10.57 -9.19 -11.55
C PHE A 52 9.52 -8.28 -12.23
N ASN A 53 9.83 -7.66 -13.38
CA ASN A 53 8.98 -6.66 -14.03
C ASN A 53 8.60 -5.48 -13.10
N LEU A 54 9.54 -5.06 -12.26
CA LEU A 54 9.35 -3.99 -11.27
C LEU A 54 9.98 -2.65 -11.67
N ASP A 55 10.51 -2.55 -12.89
CA ASP A 55 11.25 -1.36 -13.35
C ASP A 55 10.39 -0.09 -13.45
N THR A 56 9.09 -0.26 -13.66
CA THR A 56 8.13 0.84 -13.81
C THR A 56 7.69 1.43 -12.47
N ALA A 57 7.93 0.73 -11.36
CA ALA A 57 7.51 1.14 -10.03
C ALA A 57 8.36 2.31 -9.53
N GLN A 58 7.71 3.42 -9.26
CA GLN A 58 8.36 4.53 -8.56
C GLN A 58 8.11 4.34 -7.06
N LEU A 59 9.11 4.67 -6.24
CA LEU A 59 8.95 4.61 -4.79
C LEU A 59 8.66 5.99 -4.25
N LEU A 60 7.62 6.09 -3.42
CA LEU A 60 7.32 7.32 -2.71
C LEU A 60 8.47 7.62 -1.73
N PRO A 61 9.05 8.83 -1.76
CA PRO A 61 10.09 9.21 -0.81
C PRO A 61 9.52 9.24 0.61
N ASN A 62 10.34 8.88 1.59
CA ASN A 62 9.97 9.03 2.98
C ASN A 62 9.91 10.53 3.32
N PRO A 63 8.77 11.05 3.82
CA PRO A 63 8.69 12.43 4.23
C PRO A 63 9.64 12.70 5.40
N VAL A 64 10.19 13.91 5.45
CA VAL A 64 10.86 14.40 6.66
C VAL A 64 9.77 14.76 7.65
N ILE A 65 9.63 13.92 8.69
CA ILE A 65 8.56 14.07 9.68
C ILE A 65 9.08 14.91 10.85
N LEU A 66 8.51 16.10 11.01
CA LEU A 66 8.77 17.00 12.14
C LEU A 66 7.58 17.04 13.08
N LEU A 67 7.17 15.87 13.59
CA LEU A 67 6.17 15.81 14.66
C LEU A 67 6.86 15.97 16.01
N THR A 68 6.32 16.86 16.84
CA THR A 68 6.74 16.97 18.23
C THR A 68 6.12 15.84 19.07
N PRO A 69 6.86 15.18 19.97
CA PRO A 69 6.32 14.03 20.70
C PRO A 69 5.20 14.36 21.71
N TRP A 70 4.97 15.64 22.04
CA TRP A 70 4.00 16.07 23.07
C TRP A 70 2.70 16.64 22.51
N ILE A 71 2.58 16.82 21.19
CA ILE A 71 1.35 17.31 20.56
C ILE A 71 0.65 16.13 19.86
N PRO A 72 -0.63 15.85 20.16
CA PRO A 72 -1.38 14.89 19.36
C PRO A 72 -1.61 15.46 17.97
N TYR A 73 -1.23 14.70 16.94
CA TYR A 73 -1.46 15.05 15.55
C TYR A 73 -2.52 14.13 14.95
N GLY A 74 -3.39 14.70 14.13
CA GLY A 74 -4.40 13.94 13.40
C GLY A 74 -5.59 14.77 12.98
N LEU A 75 -6.33 14.24 12.03
CA LEU A 75 -7.58 14.79 11.54
C LEU A 75 -8.74 14.07 12.22
N LYS A 76 -9.61 14.84 12.87
CA LYS A 76 -10.85 14.28 13.42
C LYS A 76 -11.78 13.89 12.27
N PHE A 77 -12.53 12.82 12.46
CA PHE A 77 -13.58 12.40 11.55
C PHE A 77 -14.87 12.13 12.33
N LEU A 78 -15.99 12.24 11.64
CA LEU A 78 -17.32 11.97 12.17
C LEU A 78 -17.69 10.50 11.93
N ASN A 79 -18.17 9.84 12.97
CA ASN A 79 -18.67 8.46 12.90
C ASN A 79 -20.03 8.33 13.62
N PRO A 80 -21.13 8.78 13.00
CA PRO A 80 -22.46 8.64 13.59
C PRO A 80 -22.95 7.18 13.61
N PHE A 81 -22.21 6.25 13.01
CA PHE A 81 -22.58 4.85 12.87
C PHE A 81 -21.92 3.93 13.92
N GLU A 82 -21.10 4.48 14.83
CA GLU A 82 -20.28 3.70 15.77
C GLU A 82 -21.07 2.69 16.62
N ASN A 83 -22.31 3.05 16.98
CA ASN A 83 -23.17 2.22 17.83
C ASN A 83 -24.05 1.23 17.04
N TYR A 84 -23.92 1.17 15.71
CA TYR A 84 -24.73 0.30 14.86
C TYR A 84 -23.93 -0.91 14.39
N ASP A 85 -24.50 -2.10 14.58
CA ASP A 85 -23.89 -3.34 14.09
C ASP A 85 -24.16 -3.49 12.59
N LYS A 86 -23.10 -3.66 11.80
CA LYS A 86 -23.19 -3.86 10.35
C LYS A 86 -23.94 -5.14 9.96
N THR A 87 -23.93 -6.17 10.81
CA THR A 87 -24.56 -7.47 10.52
C THR A 87 -26.05 -7.50 10.83
N ASN A 88 -26.50 -6.67 11.78
CA ASN A 88 -27.86 -6.73 12.32
C ASN A 88 -28.70 -5.49 11.99
N THR A 89 -28.07 -4.41 11.53
CA THR A 89 -28.76 -3.17 11.17
C THR A 89 -29.14 -3.19 9.68
N ALA A 90 -30.43 -3.00 9.37
CA ALA A 90 -30.90 -2.93 7.98
C ALA A 90 -30.30 -1.74 7.22
N SER A 91 -30.02 -1.91 5.93
CA SER A 91 -29.46 -0.85 5.06
C SER A 91 -30.30 0.42 5.06
N ASP A 92 -31.63 0.30 5.13
CA ASP A 92 -32.55 1.44 5.18
C ASP A 92 -32.32 2.35 6.39
N ILE A 93 -31.90 1.78 7.54
CA ILE A 93 -31.57 2.55 8.75
C ILE A 93 -30.31 3.38 8.49
N TYR A 94 -29.29 2.79 7.86
CA TYR A 94 -28.07 3.52 7.49
C TYR A 94 -28.37 4.65 6.50
N LEU A 95 -29.25 4.41 5.52
CA LEU A 95 -29.68 5.43 4.56
C LEU A 95 -30.43 6.57 5.23
N GLN A 96 -31.36 6.28 6.16
CA GLN A 96 -32.08 7.29 6.91
C GLN A 96 -31.13 8.14 7.78
N LEU A 97 -30.22 7.50 8.51
CA LEU A 97 -29.21 8.18 9.32
C LEU A 97 -28.30 9.06 8.46
N PHE A 98 -27.83 8.52 7.33
CA PHE A 98 -27.00 9.27 6.40
C PHE A 98 -27.76 10.49 5.84
N THR A 99 -29.02 10.32 5.45
CA THR A 99 -29.88 11.40 4.94
C THR A 99 -30.04 12.49 5.98
N HIS A 100 -30.32 12.13 7.23
CA HIS A 100 -30.41 13.09 8.33
C HIS A 100 -29.09 13.85 8.54
N GLN A 101 -27.94 13.16 8.49
CA GLN A 101 -26.64 13.81 8.58
C GLN A 101 -26.37 14.74 7.38
N ARG A 102 -26.82 14.37 6.17
CA ARG A 102 -26.74 15.25 4.99
C ARG A 102 -27.57 16.52 5.14
N GLU A 103 -28.70 16.46 5.83
CA GLU A 103 -29.50 17.65 6.17
C GLU A 103 -28.77 18.54 7.17
N LEU A 104 -28.15 17.97 8.22
CA LEU A 104 -27.38 18.74 9.20
C LEU A 104 -26.17 19.45 8.56
N TYR A 105 -25.50 18.78 7.62
CA TYR A 105 -24.35 19.31 6.89
C TYR A 105 -24.72 19.77 5.47
N HIS A 106 -25.94 20.33 5.29
CA HIS A 106 -26.43 20.74 3.97
C HIS A 106 -25.56 21.82 3.30
N HIS A 107 -24.88 22.65 4.10
CA HIS A 107 -24.00 23.72 3.62
C HIS A 107 -22.58 23.21 3.29
N PHE A 108 -22.29 21.93 3.54
CA PHE A 108 -21.04 21.29 3.14
C PHE A 108 -21.22 20.62 1.78
N ILE A 109 -20.29 20.92 0.87
CA ILE A 109 -20.14 20.29 -0.44
C ILE A 109 -19.67 18.84 -0.23
N PRO A 110 -20.46 17.83 -0.64
CA PRO A 110 -20.11 16.43 -0.45
C PRO A 110 -19.06 15.99 -1.48
N VAL A 111 -18.07 15.24 -1.00
CA VAL A 111 -17.08 14.54 -1.84
C VAL A 111 -17.03 13.09 -1.38
N PHE A 112 -17.26 12.13 -2.26
CA PHE A 112 -17.15 10.70 -1.92
C PHE A 112 -15.85 10.13 -2.45
N THR A 113 -15.26 9.22 -1.70
CA THR A 113 -13.99 8.58 -2.06
C THR A 113 -14.07 7.09 -1.86
N ASP A 114 -13.46 6.34 -2.77
CA ASP A 114 -13.35 4.89 -2.66
C ASP A 114 -12.07 4.39 -3.35
N GLY A 115 -11.52 3.28 -2.86
CA GLY A 115 -10.37 2.58 -3.41
C GLY A 115 -10.71 1.15 -3.82
N SER A 116 -10.20 0.72 -4.98
CA SER A 116 -10.35 -0.65 -5.45
C SER A 116 -9.02 -1.33 -5.68
N LYS A 117 -8.95 -2.61 -5.28
CA LYS A 117 -7.82 -3.48 -5.59
C LYS A 117 -8.30 -4.84 -6.08
N SER A 118 -7.92 -5.18 -7.30
CA SER A 118 -8.05 -6.51 -7.89
C SER A 118 -6.68 -7.17 -8.05
N THR A 119 -6.63 -8.35 -8.67
CA THR A 119 -5.37 -9.06 -8.96
C THR A 119 -4.49 -8.32 -9.97
N THR A 120 -5.09 -7.56 -10.88
CA THR A 120 -4.40 -6.90 -11.98
C THR A 120 -4.40 -5.39 -11.88
N GLN A 121 -5.36 -4.82 -11.16
CA GLN A 121 -5.60 -3.39 -11.12
C GLN A 121 -5.66 -2.89 -9.68
N THR A 122 -5.12 -1.70 -9.46
CA THR A 122 -5.21 -0.97 -8.20
C THR A 122 -5.54 0.46 -8.54
N SER A 123 -6.63 1.00 -8.00
CA SER A 123 -7.20 2.27 -8.44
C SER A 123 -8.02 2.91 -7.34
N PHE A 124 -8.35 4.18 -7.54
CA PHE A 124 -9.21 4.92 -6.63
C PHE A 124 -10.10 5.89 -7.41
N ALA A 125 -11.14 6.39 -6.76
CA ALA A 125 -12.01 7.42 -7.30
C ALA A 125 -12.42 8.46 -6.26
N CYS A 126 -12.74 9.64 -6.77
CA CYS A 126 -13.27 10.78 -6.05
C CYS A 126 -14.50 11.29 -6.81
N VAL A 127 -15.64 11.40 -6.14
CA VAL A 127 -16.91 11.87 -6.71
C VAL A 127 -17.25 13.23 -6.10
N PHE A 128 -17.26 14.25 -6.94
CA PHE A 128 -17.74 15.59 -6.66
C PHE A 128 -19.13 15.79 -7.27
N ILE A 129 -19.81 16.89 -6.92
CA ILE A 129 -21.16 17.20 -7.43
C ILE A 129 -21.21 17.16 -8.98
N ASN A 130 -20.20 17.71 -9.65
CA ASN A 130 -20.20 17.89 -11.10
C ASN A 130 -19.15 17.06 -11.84
N SER A 131 -18.38 16.22 -11.12
CA SER A 131 -17.28 15.47 -11.72
C SER A 131 -16.99 14.19 -10.94
N THR A 132 -16.65 13.14 -11.69
CA THR A 132 -16.10 11.91 -11.14
C THR A 132 -14.70 11.74 -11.68
N LEU A 133 -13.74 11.65 -10.78
CA LEU A 133 -12.34 11.46 -11.11
C LEU A 133 -11.95 10.06 -10.66
N SER A 134 -11.31 9.29 -11.53
CA SER A 134 -10.82 7.97 -11.18
C SER A 134 -9.49 7.69 -11.85
N PHE A 135 -8.60 7.04 -11.10
CA PHE A 135 -7.22 6.85 -11.51
C PHE A 135 -6.67 5.49 -11.13
N GLN A 136 -5.86 4.93 -12.01
CA GLN A 136 -5.04 3.76 -11.78
C GLN A 136 -3.73 4.13 -11.07
N LEU A 137 -3.30 3.21 -10.22
CA LEU A 137 -2.05 3.20 -9.49
C LEU A 137 -1.21 2.01 -9.91
N HIS A 138 0.05 2.02 -9.49
CA HIS A 138 0.89 0.84 -9.63
C HIS A 138 0.27 -0.37 -8.89
N PRO A 139 0.26 -1.59 -9.48
CA PRO A 139 -0.34 -2.80 -8.88
C PRO A 139 0.26 -3.23 -7.53
N SER A 140 1.44 -2.70 -7.19
CA SER A 140 2.06 -2.95 -5.87
C SER A 140 1.33 -2.26 -4.72
N CYS A 141 0.54 -1.21 -4.98
CA CYS A 141 -0.17 -0.48 -3.95
C CYS A 141 -1.18 -1.38 -3.22
N SER A 142 -1.34 -1.19 -1.92
CA SER A 142 -2.35 -1.88 -1.10
C SER A 142 -3.73 -1.21 -1.23
N ILE A 143 -4.77 -1.92 -0.78
CA ILE A 143 -6.12 -1.35 -0.66
C ILE A 143 -6.11 -0.13 0.30
N PHE A 144 -5.30 -0.16 1.35
CA PHE A 144 -5.13 1.00 2.22
C PHE A 144 -4.56 2.21 1.45
N THR A 145 -3.61 1.97 0.55
CA THR A 145 -2.99 3.01 -0.27
C THR A 145 -3.95 3.59 -1.30
N THR A 146 -4.85 2.81 -1.88
CA THR A 146 -5.89 3.36 -2.79
C THR A 146 -6.83 4.28 -2.05
N GLU A 147 -7.33 3.83 -0.89
CA GLU A 147 -8.25 4.60 -0.05
C GLU A 147 -7.64 5.94 0.42
N ILE A 148 -6.42 5.90 0.96
CA ILE A 148 -5.77 7.12 1.43
C ILE A 148 -5.38 8.05 0.27
N ARG A 149 -5.09 7.50 -0.93
CA ARG A 149 -4.85 8.34 -2.12
C ARG A 149 -6.11 9.01 -2.62
N ALA A 150 -7.28 8.36 -2.49
CA ALA A 150 -8.55 8.98 -2.81
C ALA A 150 -8.78 10.25 -1.97
N ILE A 151 -8.57 10.17 -0.66
CA ILE A 151 -8.68 11.34 0.23
C ILE A 151 -7.63 12.42 -0.13
N LEU A 152 -6.37 12.03 -0.33
CA LEU A 152 -5.31 12.97 -0.69
C LEU A 152 -5.61 13.69 -2.02
N HIS A 153 -6.10 12.96 -3.02
CA HIS A 153 -6.47 13.52 -4.31
C HIS A 153 -7.68 14.44 -4.18
N SER A 154 -8.70 14.05 -3.41
CA SER A 154 -9.84 14.92 -3.12
C SER A 154 -9.41 16.25 -2.51
N LEU A 155 -8.49 16.26 -1.55
CA LEU A 155 -7.94 17.50 -0.99
C LEU A 155 -7.18 18.34 -2.02
N SER A 156 -6.42 17.68 -2.90
CA SER A 156 -5.71 18.36 -3.99
C SER A 156 -6.69 19.04 -4.96
N GLU A 157 -7.75 18.34 -5.33
CA GLU A 157 -8.80 18.88 -6.21
C GLU A 157 -9.58 20.00 -5.53
N ILE A 158 -9.94 19.85 -4.24
CA ILE A 158 -10.56 20.92 -3.44
C ILE A 158 -9.73 22.20 -3.48
N SER A 159 -8.40 22.08 -3.47
CA SER A 159 -7.50 23.24 -3.49
C SER A 159 -7.59 24.10 -4.76
N ASN A 160 -8.17 23.57 -5.84
CA ASN A 160 -8.38 24.27 -7.11
C ASN A 160 -9.70 25.07 -7.14
N TYR A 161 -10.58 24.87 -6.16
CA TYR A 161 -11.85 25.60 -6.03
C TYR A 161 -11.71 26.81 -5.10
N LEU A 162 -12.78 27.61 -5.03
CA LEU A 162 -12.90 28.67 -4.04
C LEU A 162 -13.02 28.08 -2.63
N ALA A 163 -12.53 28.83 -1.64
CA ALA A 163 -12.63 28.43 -0.25
C ALA A 163 -14.11 28.29 0.17
N ASP A 164 -14.48 27.09 0.63
CA ASP A 164 -15.82 26.74 1.08
C ASP A 164 -15.75 25.57 2.08
N ASN A 165 -16.93 25.09 2.49
CA ASN A 165 -17.14 23.97 3.38
C ASN A 165 -17.23 22.66 2.57
N TYR A 166 -16.30 21.73 2.80
CA TYR A 166 -16.26 20.42 2.16
C TYR A 166 -16.35 19.29 3.18
N ILE A 167 -17.06 18.23 2.84
CA ILE A 167 -17.13 17.01 3.64
C ILE A 167 -16.74 15.82 2.78
N ILE A 168 -15.68 15.13 3.18
CA ILE A 168 -15.16 13.95 2.48
C ILE A 168 -15.71 12.70 3.16
N TYR A 169 -16.51 11.95 2.41
CA TYR A 169 -17.10 10.67 2.81
C TYR A 169 -16.21 9.53 2.32
N SER A 170 -15.75 8.69 3.25
CA SER A 170 -14.99 7.47 2.96
C SER A 170 -15.57 6.31 3.78
N ASP A 171 -15.61 5.11 3.20
CA ASP A 171 -16.01 3.90 3.90
C ASP A 171 -14.82 3.14 4.53
N SER A 172 -13.60 3.64 4.35
CA SER A 172 -12.39 3.07 4.91
C SER A 172 -12.13 3.56 6.34
N LEU A 173 -12.74 2.88 7.32
CA LEU A 173 -12.48 3.13 8.75
C LEU A 173 -10.98 3.03 9.07
N SER A 174 -10.26 2.12 8.42
CA SER A 174 -8.82 1.95 8.63
C SER A 174 -8.02 3.21 8.27
N VAL A 175 -8.38 3.90 7.18
CA VAL A 175 -7.72 5.14 6.77
C VAL A 175 -8.12 6.29 7.68
N LEU A 176 -9.40 6.41 8.04
CA LEU A 176 -9.88 7.46 8.94
C LEU A 176 -9.23 7.37 10.34
N GLN A 177 -9.08 6.16 10.87
CA GLN A 177 -8.35 5.92 12.13
C GLN A 177 -6.85 6.22 12.00
N ALA A 178 -6.23 5.86 10.88
CA ALA A 178 -4.84 6.18 10.64
C ALA A 178 -4.59 7.69 10.50
N LEU A 179 -5.58 8.44 10.01
CA LEU A 179 -5.56 9.90 9.93
C LEU A 179 -5.85 10.58 11.28
N SER A 180 -6.63 9.95 12.17
CA SER A 180 -6.96 10.53 13.48
C SER A 180 -5.83 10.43 14.50
N SER A 181 -4.92 9.47 14.34
CA SER A 181 -3.79 9.24 15.25
C SER A 181 -2.47 9.12 14.48
N LEU A 182 -1.86 10.27 14.18
CA LEU A 182 -0.57 10.31 13.49
C LEU A 182 0.60 10.20 14.47
N HIS A 183 1.55 9.34 14.13
CA HIS A 183 2.80 9.14 14.84
C HIS A 183 3.96 8.96 13.85
N ARG A 184 5.21 9.00 14.32
CA ARG A 184 6.42 8.96 13.46
C ARG A 184 6.54 7.79 12.47
N HIS A 185 5.78 6.71 12.69
CA HIS A 185 5.76 5.52 11.82
C HIS A 185 4.48 5.41 10.97
N SER A 186 3.64 6.44 10.96
CA SER A 186 2.39 6.43 10.21
C SER A 186 2.66 6.40 8.71
N HIS A 187 1.61 6.09 7.95
CA HIS A 187 1.70 6.01 6.51
C HIS A 187 2.21 7.34 5.92
N PRO A 188 3.20 7.34 4.99
CA PRO A 188 3.75 8.57 4.40
C PRO A 188 2.69 9.54 3.86
N LEU A 189 1.66 9.00 3.19
CA LEU A 189 0.57 9.81 2.64
C LEU A 189 -0.32 10.47 3.70
N ALA A 190 -0.37 9.94 4.92
CA ALA A 190 -1.11 10.58 6.02
C ALA A 190 -0.50 11.95 6.37
N PHE A 191 0.83 12.06 6.31
CA PHE A 191 1.51 13.34 6.52
C PHE A 191 1.27 14.33 5.38
N SER A 192 1.23 13.84 4.14
CA SER A 192 0.87 14.66 2.98
C SER A 192 -0.54 15.21 3.11
N ILE A 193 -1.49 14.38 3.57
CA ILE A 193 -2.87 14.77 3.87
C ILE A 193 -2.92 15.84 4.96
N LEU A 194 -2.25 15.62 6.10
CA LEU A 194 -2.23 16.58 7.21
C LEU A 194 -1.69 17.95 6.75
N ASN A 195 -0.55 17.97 6.06
CA ASN A 195 0.06 19.20 5.56
C ASN A 195 -0.87 19.92 4.55
N LEU A 196 -1.46 19.18 3.61
CA LEU A 196 -2.36 19.76 2.62
C LEU A 196 -3.63 20.30 3.27
N HIS A 197 -4.21 19.55 4.21
CA HIS A 197 -5.34 19.96 5.02
C HIS A 197 -5.05 21.27 5.76
N ASP A 198 -3.94 21.35 6.51
CA ASP A 198 -3.59 22.54 7.28
C ASP A 198 -3.39 23.77 6.38
N ARG A 199 -2.77 23.57 5.21
CA ARG A 199 -2.64 24.63 4.19
C ARG A 199 -3.97 25.12 3.65
N LEU A 200 -4.95 24.22 3.48
CA LEU A 200 -6.31 24.58 3.04
C LEU A 200 -7.07 25.32 4.14
N VAL A 201 -6.98 24.86 5.39
CA VAL A 201 -7.57 25.56 6.54
C VAL A 201 -7.00 26.98 6.67
N CYS A 202 -5.68 27.16 6.52
CA CYS A 202 -5.07 28.49 6.50
C CYS A 202 -5.56 29.40 5.36
N LYS A 203 -6.07 28.82 4.26
CA LYS A 203 -6.68 29.55 3.14
C LYS A 203 -8.17 29.82 3.32
N GLY A 204 -8.77 29.42 4.45
CA GLY A 204 -10.18 29.63 4.77
C GLY A 204 -11.12 28.49 4.38
N PHE A 205 -10.61 27.32 3.99
CA PHE A 205 -11.43 26.14 3.75
C PHE A 205 -11.85 25.51 5.09
N SER A 206 -13.06 24.96 5.13
CA SER A 206 -13.52 24.11 6.24
C SER A 206 -13.72 22.70 5.71
N ILE A 207 -12.92 21.73 6.19
CA ILE A 207 -12.92 20.38 5.65
C ILE A 207 -13.19 19.38 6.76
N LEU A 208 -14.22 18.55 6.59
CA LEU A 208 -14.58 17.47 7.49
C LEU A 208 -14.34 16.11 6.84
N LEU A 209 -13.89 15.15 7.63
CA LEU A 209 -13.87 13.74 7.25
C LEU A 209 -15.07 13.03 7.89
N PHE A 210 -15.69 12.11 7.17
CA PHE A 210 -16.89 11.41 7.64
C PHE A 210 -16.86 9.94 7.20
N LEU A 211 -17.11 9.03 8.14
CA LEU A 211 -17.23 7.60 7.84
C LEU A 211 -18.60 7.31 7.25
N VAL A 212 -18.67 6.65 6.09
CA VAL A 212 -19.91 6.07 5.56
C VAL A 212 -19.88 4.54 5.58
N PRO A 213 -21.00 3.87 5.80
CA PRO A 213 -21.07 2.42 5.65
C PRO A 213 -20.99 2.04 4.17
N SER A 214 -20.12 1.07 3.87
CA SER A 214 -20.01 0.49 2.53
C SER A 214 -21.20 -0.41 2.18
N HIS A 215 -21.62 -0.39 0.92
CA HIS A 215 -22.66 -1.26 0.31
C HIS A 215 -24.06 -1.19 0.94
N VAL A 216 -24.48 0.01 1.35
CA VAL A 216 -25.84 0.24 1.87
C VAL A 216 -26.70 1.08 0.93
N GLY A 217 -26.23 1.38 -0.29
CA GLY A 217 -27.01 2.14 -1.28
C GLY A 217 -26.86 3.66 -1.20
N ILE A 218 -25.82 4.18 -0.51
CA ILE A 218 -25.52 5.62 -0.53
C ILE A 218 -25.00 5.96 -1.92
N SER A 219 -25.82 6.65 -2.72
CA SER A 219 -25.55 6.89 -4.15
C SER A 219 -24.14 7.41 -4.44
N GLY A 220 -23.65 8.40 -3.70
CA GLY A 220 -22.29 8.92 -3.90
C GLY A 220 -21.18 7.90 -3.64
N ASN A 221 -21.36 7.03 -2.63
CA ASN A 221 -20.40 5.96 -2.32
C ASN A 221 -20.43 4.86 -3.40
N GLU A 222 -21.62 4.46 -3.84
CA GLU A 222 -21.74 3.45 -4.91
C GLU A 222 -21.17 3.96 -6.24
N ILE A 223 -21.33 5.25 -6.56
CA ILE A 223 -20.69 5.87 -7.73
C ILE A 223 -19.16 5.84 -7.58
N ALA A 224 -18.63 6.11 -6.39
CA ALA A 224 -17.19 6.06 -6.13
C ALA A 224 -16.65 4.63 -6.30
N ASP A 225 -17.34 3.62 -5.76
CA ASP A 225 -17.00 2.20 -5.90
C ASP A 225 -17.01 1.73 -7.36
N ILE A 226 -18.03 2.11 -8.12
CA ILE A 226 -18.10 1.80 -9.56
C ILE A 226 -16.97 2.51 -10.32
N ALA A 227 -16.71 3.78 -10.01
CA ALA A 227 -15.69 4.57 -10.69
C ALA A 227 -14.27 4.10 -10.36
N SER A 228 -14.01 3.67 -9.13
CA SER A 228 -12.70 3.16 -8.71
C SER A 228 -12.40 1.85 -9.43
N LYS A 229 -13.39 0.95 -9.58
CA LYS A 229 -13.27 -0.30 -10.35
C LYS A 229 -13.06 -0.09 -11.85
N ASN A 230 -13.66 0.96 -12.42
CA ASN A 230 -13.61 1.24 -13.86
C ASN A 230 -12.53 2.27 -14.27
N ALA A 231 -11.64 2.64 -13.35
CA ALA A 231 -10.59 3.60 -13.62
C ALA A 231 -9.68 3.15 -14.78
N SER A 232 -9.42 4.05 -15.73
CA SER A 232 -8.54 3.78 -16.88
C SER A 232 -7.37 4.76 -17.00
N ALA A 233 -7.51 5.96 -16.45
CA ALA A 233 -6.47 6.98 -16.48
C ALA A 233 -5.36 6.65 -15.49
N LEU A 234 -4.10 6.67 -15.92
CA LEU A 234 -2.95 6.48 -15.03
C LEU A 234 -2.60 7.82 -14.36
N LEU A 235 -2.69 7.89 -13.03
CA LEU A 235 -2.25 9.10 -12.31
C LEU A 235 -0.75 9.09 -12.06
N ASP A 236 -0.26 8.03 -11.41
CA ASP A 236 1.12 7.95 -10.96
C ASP A 236 1.50 6.50 -10.58
N ASN A 237 2.73 6.15 -10.93
CA ASN A 237 3.34 4.83 -10.70
C ASN A 237 4.03 4.74 -9.33
N SER A 238 3.88 5.73 -8.45
CA SER A 238 4.49 5.71 -7.13
C SER A 238 3.77 4.79 -6.16
N ALA A 239 4.53 4.02 -5.40
CA ALA A 239 4.06 3.14 -4.35
C ALA A 239 4.82 3.39 -3.03
N PRO A 240 4.16 3.29 -1.88
CA PRO A 240 4.83 3.29 -0.57
C PRO A 240 5.83 2.14 -0.45
N LEU A 241 6.92 2.36 0.31
CA LEU A 241 7.97 1.36 0.49
C LEU A 241 7.45 0.04 1.08
N ASN A 242 6.51 0.10 2.02
CA ASN A 242 5.98 -1.12 2.66
C ASN A 242 5.15 -1.95 1.69
N ASP A 243 4.30 -1.29 0.90
CA ASP A 243 3.53 -1.91 -0.18
C ASP A 243 4.46 -2.56 -1.21
N PHE A 244 5.50 -1.83 -1.63
CA PHE A 244 6.48 -2.35 -2.57
C PHE A 244 7.24 -3.57 -2.04
N LYS A 245 7.66 -3.56 -0.77
CA LYS A 245 8.28 -4.72 -0.11
C LYS A 245 7.34 -5.92 -0.06
N HIS A 246 6.08 -5.69 0.29
CA HIS A 246 5.07 -6.74 0.31
C HIS A 246 4.90 -7.35 -1.08
N TYR A 247 4.79 -6.50 -2.11
CA TYR A 247 4.69 -6.94 -3.50
C TYR A 247 5.91 -7.74 -3.96
N ILE A 248 7.13 -7.31 -3.62
CA ILE A 248 8.37 -8.07 -3.89
C ILE A 248 8.30 -9.46 -3.25
N ASN A 249 7.83 -9.57 -2.01
CA ASN A 249 7.71 -10.86 -1.34
C ASN A 249 6.71 -11.78 -2.03
N LEU A 250 5.55 -11.24 -2.46
CA LEU A 250 4.57 -12.00 -3.24
C LEU A 250 5.15 -12.49 -4.57
N ALA A 251 5.84 -11.61 -5.31
CA ALA A 251 6.46 -11.98 -6.58
C ALA A 251 7.56 -13.05 -6.41
N LEU A 252 8.37 -12.92 -5.36
CA LEU A 252 9.39 -13.92 -5.01
C LEU A 252 8.78 -15.27 -4.65
N HIS A 253 7.73 -15.25 -3.83
CA HIS A 253 7.03 -16.45 -3.40
C HIS A 253 6.36 -17.15 -4.58
N SER A 254 5.63 -16.42 -5.43
CA SER A 254 5.03 -16.96 -6.65
C SER A 254 6.06 -17.58 -7.60
N ARG A 255 7.23 -16.94 -7.78
CA ARG A 255 8.32 -17.54 -8.56
C ARG A 255 8.85 -18.82 -7.95
N TRP A 256 9.03 -18.82 -6.63
CA TRP A 256 9.50 -20.00 -5.92
C TRP A 256 8.50 -21.15 -6.04
N GLU A 257 7.19 -20.87 -5.91
CA GLU A 257 6.12 -21.84 -6.17
C GLU A 257 6.18 -22.41 -7.58
N ASN A 258 6.24 -21.54 -8.60
CA ASN A 258 6.32 -21.98 -9.99
C ASN A 258 7.54 -22.88 -10.22
N GLN A 259 8.71 -22.51 -9.66
CA GLN A 259 9.90 -23.36 -9.71
C GLN A 259 9.70 -24.68 -8.98
N TRP A 260 9.12 -24.65 -7.78
CA TRP A 260 8.87 -25.83 -6.95
C TRP A 260 8.00 -26.88 -7.66
N TYR A 261 6.92 -26.43 -8.33
CA TYR A 261 6.00 -27.30 -9.05
C TYR A 261 6.47 -27.69 -10.46
N SER A 262 7.29 -26.86 -11.11
CA SER A 262 7.84 -27.16 -12.44
C SER A 262 8.90 -28.27 -12.46
N GLN A 263 9.46 -28.62 -11.29
CA GLN A 263 10.48 -29.65 -11.19
C GLN A 263 9.87 -31.05 -11.25
N SER A 264 10.02 -31.72 -12.39
CA SER A 264 9.47 -33.06 -12.65
C SER A 264 10.00 -34.17 -11.73
N MET A 265 11.18 -33.98 -11.13
CA MET A 265 11.85 -34.97 -10.25
C MET A 265 12.11 -34.43 -8.84
N ASN A 266 11.20 -33.61 -8.31
CA ASN A 266 11.32 -33.09 -6.95
C ASN A 266 10.74 -34.07 -5.92
N LYS A 267 11.57 -35.01 -5.43
CA LYS A 267 11.16 -35.98 -4.41
C LYS A 267 10.66 -35.31 -3.11
N LEU A 268 11.11 -34.09 -2.80
CA LEU A 268 10.65 -33.33 -1.62
C LEU A 268 9.19 -32.88 -1.74
N LEU A 269 8.62 -32.82 -2.95
CA LEU A 269 7.21 -32.48 -3.16
C LEU A 269 6.27 -33.49 -2.45
N SER A 270 6.69 -34.75 -2.34
CA SER A 270 5.92 -35.79 -1.62
C SER A 270 5.79 -35.53 -0.12
N ILE A 271 6.78 -34.88 0.47
CA ILE A 271 6.82 -34.54 1.90
C ILE A 271 6.27 -33.12 2.10
N LYS A 272 6.48 -32.24 1.12
CA LYS A 272 6.11 -30.83 1.17
C LYS A 272 5.38 -30.40 -0.11
N PRO A 273 4.06 -30.61 -0.17
CA PRO A 273 3.30 -30.25 -1.34
C PRO A 273 3.18 -28.73 -1.51
N VAL A 274 3.27 -27.94 -0.43
CA VAL A 274 3.04 -26.49 -0.44
C VAL A 274 4.29 -25.71 -0.03
N VAL A 275 4.53 -24.57 -0.68
CA VAL A 275 5.66 -23.68 -0.40
C VAL A 275 5.36 -22.78 0.80
N GLU A 276 5.30 -23.39 1.98
CA GLU A 276 5.11 -22.71 3.27
C GLU A 276 6.30 -22.90 4.20
N THR A 277 6.43 -22.08 5.24
CA THR A 277 7.45 -22.31 6.27
C THR A 277 7.11 -23.58 7.05
N TRP A 278 8.11 -24.45 7.26
CA TRP A 278 7.94 -25.55 8.19
C TRP A 278 7.78 -25.00 9.61
N PRO A 279 6.94 -25.63 10.47
CA PRO A 279 6.92 -25.30 11.87
C PRO A 279 8.31 -25.52 12.46
N THR A 280 8.86 -24.47 13.08
CA THR A 280 10.17 -24.48 13.71
C THR A 280 10.06 -25.04 15.12
N LEU A 281 10.93 -25.96 15.49
CA LEU A 281 11.02 -26.40 16.88
C LEU A 281 11.77 -25.36 17.74
N THR A 282 11.39 -25.27 19.02
CA THR A 282 12.07 -24.40 20.00
C THR A 282 13.53 -24.80 20.24
N ASN A 283 13.87 -26.07 20.02
CA ASN A 283 15.22 -26.60 20.14
C ASN A 283 15.92 -26.70 18.77
N ARG A 284 16.95 -25.86 18.57
CA ARG A 284 17.76 -25.82 17.34
C ARG A 284 18.38 -27.19 16.96
N LYS A 285 18.79 -28.00 17.93
CA LYS A 285 19.36 -29.34 17.65
C LYS A 285 18.29 -30.26 17.07
N ALA A 286 17.09 -30.26 17.66
CA ALA A 286 15.97 -31.05 17.16
C ALA A 286 15.50 -30.58 15.78
N ASP A 287 15.41 -29.27 15.57
CA ASP A 287 15.04 -28.68 14.28
C ASP A 287 16.05 -29.05 13.18
N THR A 288 17.35 -29.07 13.52
CA THR A 288 18.43 -29.52 12.62
C THR A 288 18.29 -31.00 12.27
N ILE A 289 18.01 -31.86 13.26
CA ILE A 289 17.83 -33.30 13.04
C ILE A 289 16.63 -33.55 12.12
N ILE A 290 15.48 -32.92 12.39
CA ILE A 290 14.27 -33.08 11.56
C ILE A 290 14.50 -32.56 10.15
N THR A 291 15.14 -31.40 10.00
CA THR A 291 15.46 -30.84 8.68
C THR A 291 16.38 -31.78 7.91
N ARG A 292 17.38 -32.39 8.56
CA ARG A 292 18.23 -33.41 7.94
C ARG A 292 17.42 -34.65 7.57
N LEU A 293 16.57 -35.18 8.44
CA LEU A 293 15.73 -36.35 8.12
C LEU A 293 14.82 -36.10 6.92
N ARG A 294 14.25 -34.90 6.78
CA ARG A 294 13.41 -34.50 5.65
C ARG A 294 14.16 -34.44 4.31
N VAL A 295 15.48 -34.17 4.35
CA VAL A 295 16.32 -34.00 3.15
C VAL A 295 17.15 -35.26 2.83
N VAL A 296 17.63 -35.98 3.87
CA VAL A 296 18.59 -37.10 3.78
C VAL A 296 17.93 -38.43 3.45
N THR A 297 16.63 -38.62 3.66
CA THR A 297 15.90 -39.82 3.18
C THR A 297 15.92 -39.99 1.66
N LEU A 298 16.59 -39.11 0.91
CA LEU A 298 16.65 -39.14 -0.54
C LEU A 298 17.97 -39.61 -1.15
N ASP A 299 19.07 -39.75 -0.38
CA ASP A 299 20.33 -40.34 -0.85
C ASP A 299 21.15 -40.95 0.32
N THR A 300 21.02 -42.27 0.53
CA THR A 300 22.06 -43.27 0.92
C THR A 300 21.48 -44.40 1.80
N PRO A 301 21.83 -45.67 1.53
CA PRO A 301 21.54 -46.76 2.44
C PRO A 301 22.40 -46.61 3.68
N ILE A 302 21.77 -46.65 4.85
CA ILE A 302 22.47 -46.85 6.13
C ILE A 302 23.04 -48.27 6.08
N VAL A 303 24.29 -48.40 5.62
CA VAL A 303 25.10 -49.58 5.93
C VAL A 303 25.53 -49.40 7.38
N ILE A 304 24.88 -50.15 8.25
CA ILE A 304 25.27 -50.32 9.65
C ILE A 304 26.48 -51.25 9.65
N CYS A 305 27.63 -50.75 10.08
CA CYS A 305 28.70 -51.58 10.67
C CYS A 305 28.71 -51.32 12.17
#